data_AF-A0A0M2H707-F1
#
_entry.id   AF-A0A0M2H707-F1
#
_cell.length_a   1.000
_cell.length_b   1.000
_cell.length_c   1.000
_cell.angle_alpha   90.00
_cell.angle_beta   90.00
_cell.angle_gamma   90.00
#
_symmetry.space_group_name_H-M   'P 1'
#
loop_
_entity.id
_entity.type
_entity.pdbx_description
1 polymer ?
#
loop_
_entity_poly.entity_id
_entity_poly.type
_entity_poly.pdbx_seq_one_letter_code
_entity_poly.pdbx_strand_id
1 'polypeptide(L)'
;MSDTYPRVLLHVDAPAGPAPQVHPDTAGFWESLRDGQLSLQRCRRCGVLRFPLSPHCHECLSGEYDWEPIAPEGTVAVAVRAHEAVSKLPASGVSLMQPWRGMTPYVTGAVDMDAGIRLPGRILCTCGDALAPGTPVTAVLLDAEDNATIYGFAHECVL
;
A
#
# COMPACT_ATOMS: atom_id res chain seq x y z
N MET A 1 24.51 10.50 -4.66
CA MET A 1 24.93 10.55 -3.25
C MET A 1 23.97 9.66 -2.50
N SER A 2 24.51 8.57 -1.96
CA SER A 2 23.81 7.34 -1.58
C SER A 2 23.16 7.49 -0.21
N ASP A 3 21.84 7.74 -0.14
CA ASP A 3 21.06 7.51 1.08
C ASP A 3 20.52 6.07 1.00
N THR A 4 21.39 5.13 1.34
CA THR A 4 21.15 3.68 1.27
C THR A 4 20.19 3.28 2.39
N TYR A 5 18.88 3.29 2.11
CA TYR A 5 17.79 2.99 3.06
C TYR A 5 18.02 1.67 3.84
N PRO A 6 17.52 1.57 5.09
CA PRO A 6 16.13 1.90 5.40
C PRO A 6 15.93 2.92 6.52
N ARG A 7 15.31 4.07 6.19
CA ARG A 7 14.50 4.77 7.19
C ARG A 7 13.26 3.93 7.45
N VAL A 8 12.98 3.70 8.72
CA VAL A 8 11.73 3.10 9.18
C VAL A 8 10.58 4.01 8.75
N LEU A 9 9.58 3.44 8.11
CA LEU A 9 8.36 4.15 7.74
C LEU A 9 7.64 4.66 8.99
N LEU A 10 7.08 5.86 8.88
CA LEU A 10 6.30 6.46 9.95
C LEU A 10 5.03 5.64 10.19
N HIS A 11 4.73 5.35 11.46
CA HIS A 11 3.43 4.84 11.86
C HIS A 11 2.48 6.02 12.04
N VAL A 12 1.29 5.93 11.46
CA VAL A 12 0.24 6.93 11.59
C VAL A 12 -0.96 6.31 12.31
N ASP A 13 -1.44 6.98 13.35
CA ASP A 13 -2.69 6.59 14.01
C ASP A 13 -3.88 6.93 13.12
N ALA A 14 -4.31 5.96 12.33
CA ALA A 14 -5.51 6.03 11.53
C ALA A 14 -6.14 4.64 11.43
N PRO A 15 -7.48 4.53 11.27
CA PRO A 15 -8.12 3.25 11.03
C PRO A 15 -7.45 2.54 9.86
N ALA A 16 -7.07 1.27 9.99
CA ALA A 16 -6.35 0.51 8.96
C ALA A 16 -7.27 -0.49 8.21
N GLY A 17 -8.40 -0.85 8.81
CA GLY A 17 -9.29 -1.89 8.29
C GLY A 17 -8.88 -3.28 8.78
N PRO A 18 -9.41 -4.34 8.15
CA PRO A 18 -9.17 -5.70 8.61
C PRO A 18 -7.74 -6.17 8.39
N ALA A 19 -7.32 -7.13 9.20
CA ALA A 19 -6.05 -7.82 9.01
C ALA A 19 -5.97 -8.48 7.60
N PRO A 20 -4.82 -8.39 6.93
CA PRO A 20 -4.62 -9.01 5.62
C PRO A 20 -4.57 -10.53 5.74
N GLN A 21 -5.05 -11.22 4.69
CA GLN A 21 -4.81 -12.65 4.53
C GLN A 21 -3.42 -12.86 3.92
N VAL A 22 -2.52 -13.46 4.70
CA VAL A 22 -1.12 -13.68 4.29
C VAL A 22 -1.00 -15.01 3.55
N HIS A 23 -0.52 -14.97 2.31
CA HIS A 23 -0.16 -16.15 1.53
C HIS A 23 1.37 -16.35 1.60
N PRO A 24 1.91 -17.59 1.54
CA PRO A 24 3.37 -17.80 1.51
C PRO A 24 4.12 -16.94 0.48
N ASP A 25 3.55 -16.76 -0.71
CA ASP A 25 4.14 -15.95 -1.78
C ASP A 25 4.21 -14.44 -1.48
N THR A 26 3.42 -13.97 -0.51
CA THR A 26 3.39 -12.57 -0.06
C THR A 26 3.97 -12.38 1.34
N ALA A 27 4.45 -13.45 1.99
CA ALA A 27 4.93 -13.40 3.37
C ALA A 27 6.02 -12.34 3.58
N GLY A 28 7.02 -12.29 2.70
CA GLY A 28 8.12 -11.32 2.80
C GLY A 28 7.69 -9.86 2.68
N PHE A 29 6.60 -9.58 1.96
CA PHE A 29 5.99 -8.24 1.94
C PHE A 29 5.45 -7.87 3.31
N TRP A 30 4.65 -8.75 3.92
CA TRP A 30 4.05 -8.49 5.24
C TRP A 30 5.09 -8.46 6.36
N GLU A 31 6.12 -9.29 6.28
CA GLU A 31 7.29 -9.23 7.18
C GLU A 31 7.99 -7.88 7.06
N SER A 32 8.24 -7.39 5.84
CA SER A 32 8.86 -6.07 5.66
C SER A 32 8.06 -4.94 6.31
N LEU A 33 6.72 -4.96 6.19
CA LEU A 33 5.86 -3.95 6.82
C LEU A 33 5.97 -3.98 8.34
N ARG A 34 6.01 -5.18 8.95
CA ARG A 34 6.23 -5.34 10.40
C ARG A 34 7.61 -4.84 10.83
N ASP A 35 8.62 -5.01 9.98
CA ASP A 35 9.99 -4.54 10.21
C ASP A 35 10.16 -3.04 9.90
N GLY A 36 9.08 -2.32 9.61
CA GLY A 36 9.12 -0.88 9.39
C GLY A 36 9.44 -0.47 7.95
N GLN A 37 9.34 -1.37 6.98
CA GLN A 37 9.77 -1.17 5.59
C GLN A 37 8.67 -1.50 4.59
N LEU A 38 8.69 -0.86 3.42
CA LEU A 38 7.89 -1.28 2.27
C LEU A 38 8.81 -1.94 1.25
N SER A 39 8.84 -3.27 1.23
CA SER A 39 9.66 -4.03 0.30
C SER A 39 8.84 -4.68 -0.79
N LEU A 40 9.31 -4.60 -2.03
CA LEU A 40 8.68 -5.22 -3.20
C LEU A 40 9.60 -6.26 -3.83
N GLN A 41 9.03 -7.12 -4.66
CA GLN A 41 9.82 -8.15 -5.34
C GLN A 41 10.64 -7.54 -6.49
N ARG A 42 11.97 -7.64 -6.45
CA ARG A 42 12.87 -7.36 -7.56
C ARG A 42 13.28 -8.67 -8.23
N CYS A 43 12.99 -8.84 -9.52
CA CYS A 43 13.38 -10.05 -10.24
C CYS A 43 14.90 -10.14 -10.38
N ARG A 44 15.50 -11.26 -9.96
CA ARG A 44 16.95 -11.48 -10.04
C ARG A 44 17.47 -11.66 -11.47
N ARG A 45 16.58 -12.01 -12.39
CA ARG A 45 16.94 -12.27 -13.80
C ARG A 45 16.87 -11.03 -14.69
N CYS A 46 15.79 -10.27 -14.62
CA CYS A 46 15.59 -9.09 -15.49
C CYS A 46 15.60 -7.75 -14.74
N GLY A 47 15.70 -7.75 -13.41
CA GLY A 47 15.76 -6.52 -12.63
C GLY A 47 14.45 -5.74 -12.53
N VAL A 48 13.33 -6.26 -13.05
CA VAL A 48 12.04 -5.56 -12.92
C VAL A 48 11.57 -5.59 -11.46
N LEU A 49 11.12 -4.44 -10.96
CA LEU A 49 10.43 -4.31 -9.67
C LEU A 49 8.95 -4.64 -9.89
N ARG A 50 8.34 -5.43 -9.00
CA ARG A 50 7.04 -6.07 -9.27
C ARG A 50 5.97 -5.70 -8.28
N PHE A 51 4.83 -5.31 -8.82
CA PHE A 51 3.53 -5.24 -8.19
C PHE A 51 2.46 -5.43 -9.28
N PRO A 52 1.40 -6.24 -9.07
CA PRO A 52 1.12 -7.08 -7.90
C PRO A 52 2.19 -8.15 -7.66
N LEU A 53 2.26 -8.61 -6.41
CA LEU A 53 3.19 -9.66 -5.97
C LEU A 53 2.79 -11.00 -6.60
N SER A 54 3.78 -11.78 -7.03
CA SER A 54 3.55 -13.03 -7.78
C SER A 54 4.73 -14.00 -7.63
N PRO A 55 4.49 -15.33 -7.63
CA PRO A 55 5.57 -16.32 -7.66
C PRO A 55 6.51 -16.17 -8.86
N HIS A 56 5.99 -15.69 -10.00
CA HIS A 56 6.74 -15.56 -11.24
C HIS A 56 6.78 -14.11 -11.76
N CYS A 57 7.90 -13.74 -12.36
CA CYS A 57 8.07 -12.44 -12.99
C CYS A 57 7.18 -12.30 -14.24
N HIS A 58 6.40 -11.22 -14.32
CA HIS A 58 5.53 -10.97 -15.47
C HIS A 58 6.30 -10.63 -16.76
N GLU A 59 7.55 -10.15 -16.63
CA GLU A 59 8.41 -9.82 -17.77
C GLU A 59 9.15 -11.04 -18.35
N CYS A 60 9.70 -11.91 -17.50
CA CYS A 60 10.62 -12.96 -17.95
C CYS A 60 10.32 -14.38 -17.42
N LEU A 61 9.22 -14.55 -16.69
CA LEU A 61 8.73 -15.81 -16.11
C LEU A 61 9.66 -16.49 -15.09
N SER A 62 10.77 -15.86 -14.71
CA SER A 62 11.64 -16.36 -13.64
C SER A 62 10.89 -16.37 -12.30
N GLY A 63 11.10 -17.42 -11.50
CA GLY A 63 10.67 -17.50 -10.11
C GLY A 63 11.68 -16.93 -9.11
N GLU A 64 12.81 -16.40 -9.57
CA GLU A 64 13.88 -15.88 -8.71
C GLU A 64 13.72 -14.38 -8.49
N TYR A 65 13.68 -13.98 -7.22
CA TYR A 65 13.57 -12.58 -6.81
C TYR A 65 14.15 -12.35 -5.43
N ASP A 66 14.47 -11.09 -5.16
CA ASP A 66 14.80 -10.58 -3.83
C ASP A 66 13.68 -9.64 -3.36
N TRP A 67 13.55 -9.44 -2.05
CA TRP A 67 12.72 -8.40 -1.47
C TRP A 67 13.55 -7.13 -1.32
N GLU A 68 13.18 -6.08 -2.05
CA GLU A 68 13.92 -4.82 -2.10
C GLU A 68 13.09 -3.71 -1.44
N PRO A 69 13.59 -3.07 -0.36
CA PRO A 69 12.97 -1.89 0.22
C PRO A 69 12.90 -0.76 -0.80
N ILE A 70 11.76 -0.08 -0.89
CA ILE A 70 11.60 1.11 -1.71
C ILE A 70 11.52 2.37 -0.85
N ALA A 71 11.93 3.49 -1.44
CA ALA A 71 11.74 4.79 -0.82
C ALA A 71 10.23 5.12 -0.70
N PRO A 72 9.79 5.78 0.39
CA PRO A 72 8.38 6.01 0.64
C PRO A 72 7.75 7.13 -0.18
N GLU A 73 8.54 7.93 -0.87
CA GLU A 73 8.06 9.10 -1.60
C GLU A 73 7.31 8.70 -2.89
N GLY A 74 6.23 9.42 -3.17
CA GLY A 74 5.48 9.27 -4.41
C GLY A 74 4.49 10.39 -4.64
N THR A 75 3.77 10.30 -5.76
CA THR A 75 2.74 11.28 -6.16
C THR A 75 1.43 10.58 -6.50
N VAL A 76 0.31 11.20 -6.14
CA VAL A 76 -1.02 10.65 -6.44
C VAL A 76 -1.19 10.55 -7.95
N ALA A 77 -1.38 9.34 -8.47
CA ALA A 77 -1.73 9.14 -9.88
C ALA A 77 -3.24 9.34 -10.09
N VAL A 78 -4.03 8.78 -9.19
CA VAL A 78 -5.50 8.88 -9.18
C VAL A 78 -5.99 8.64 -7.77
N ALA A 79 -7.02 9.38 -7.36
CA ALA A 79 -7.64 9.23 -6.05
C ALA A 79 -9.16 9.38 -6.14
N VAL A 80 -9.87 8.65 -5.28
CA VAL A 80 -11.31 8.65 -5.16
C VAL A 80 -11.68 8.75 -3.68
N ARG A 81 -12.63 9.63 -3.37
CA ARG A 81 -13.28 9.67 -2.06
C ARG A 81 -14.46 8.71 -2.04
N ALA A 82 -14.32 7.61 -1.31
CA ALA A 82 -15.41 6.70 -1.04
C ALA A 82 -16.27 7.27 0.09
N HIS A 83 -17.48 7.73 -0.25
CA HIS A 83 -18.45 8.26 0.72
C HIS A 83 -19.27 7.16 1.40
N GLU A 84 -19.38 5.99 0.75
CA GLU A 84 -20.14 4.84 1.25
C GLU A 84 -19.38 3.55 0.96
N ALA A 85 -19.38 2.63 1.93
CA ALA A 85 -18.87 1.29 1.75
C ALA A 85 -20.02 0.41 1.25
N VAL A 86 -19.84 -0.22 0.08
CA VAL A 86 -20.90 -1.01 -0.56
C VAL A 86 -21.32 -2.15 0.38
N SER A 87 -22.48 -1.99 0.99
CA SER A 87 -22.97 -2.87 2.06
C SER A 87 -23.56 -4.19 1.53
N LYS A 88 -23.85 -4.26 0.23
CA LYS A 88 -24.47 -5.43 -0.41
C LYS A 88 -23.91 -5.62 -1.83
N LEU A 89 -23.12 -6.68 -2.06
CA LEU A 89 -23.06 -7.30 -3.38
C LEU A 89 -24.25 -8.27 -3.46
N PRO A 90 -25.33 -7.96 -4.20
CA PRO A 90 -26.58 -8.74 -4.13
C PRO A 90 -26.46 -10.18 -4.64
N ALA A 91 -25.38 -10.52 -5.35
CA ALA A 91 -25.24 -11.80 -6.03
C ALA A 91 -24.44 -12.86 -5.26
N SER A 92 -23.57 -12.48 -4.31
CA SER A 92 -22.63 -13.42 -3.67
C SER A 92 -22.96 -13.77 -2.22
N GLY A 93 -23.88 -13.04 -1.56
CA GLY A 93 -24.17 -13.22 -0.13
C GLY A 93 -23.01 -12.83 0.79
N VAL A 94 -21.91 -12.31 0.23
CA VAL A 94 -20.73 -11.86 0.98
C VAL A 94 -20.95 -10.40 1.39
N SER A 95 -21.07 -10.15 2.69
CA SER A 95 -21.00 -8.79 3.21
C SER A 95 -19.55 -8.32 3.12
N LEU A 96 -19.28 -7.23 2.40
CA LEU A 96 -18.00 -6.55 2.54
C LEU A 96 -17.83 -6.19 4.03
N MET A 97 -16.67 -6.56 4.57
CA MET A 97 -16.41 -6.62 6.02
C MET A 97 -16.80 -5.31 6.71
N GLN A 98 -17.41 -5.45 7.89
CA GLN A 98 -17.88 -4.36 8.76
C GLN A 98 -16.89 -3.18 8.98
N PRO A 99 -15.55 -3.39 9.05
CA PRO A 99 -14.60 -2.30 9.32
C PRO A 99 -14.67 -1.17 8.30
N TRP A 100 -14.91 -1.47 7.02
CA TRP A 100 -14.93 -0.46 5.95
C TRP A 100 -16.09 0.53 6.07
N ARG A 101 -17.22 0.12 6.66
CA ARG A 101 -18.38 1.00 6.88
C ARG A 101 -18.12 2.05 7.95
N GLY A 102 -17.33 1.72 8.98
CA GLY A 102 -16.96 2.67 10.03
C GLY A 102 -15.94 3.70 9.59
N MET A 103 -15.24 3.44 8.48
CA MET A 103 -14.15 4.30 7.98
C MET A 103 -14.59 5.29 6.90
N THR A 104 -15.84 5.27 6.46
CA THR A 104 -16.32 6.24 5.47
C THR A 104 -16.59 7.60 6.10
N PRO A 105 -16.23 8.72 5.44
CA PRO A 105 -15.56 8.77 4.14
C PRO A 105 -14.05 8.51 4.23
N TYR A 106 -13.49 7.81 3.24
CA TYR A 106 -12.04 7.62 3.10
C TYR A 106 -11.58 7.90 1.67
N VAL A 107 -10.30 8.24 1.51
CA VAL A 107 -9.68 8.39 0.18
C VAL A 107 -8.85 7.14 -0.12
N THR A 108 -8.99 6.63 -1.34
CA THR A 108 -8.23 5.50 -1.86
C THR A 108 -7.84 5.78 -3.30
N GLY A 109 -6.75 5.19 -3.76
CA GLY A 109 -6.25 5.48 -5.09
C GLY A 109 -5.04 4.66 -5.46
N ALA A 110 -4.26 5.21 -6.39
CA ALA A 110 -2.96 4.68 -6.74
C ALA A 110 -1.93 5.82 -6.74
N VAL A 111 -0.72 5.50 -6.29
CA VAL A 111 0.39 6.42 -6.14
C VAL A 111 1.53 5.95 -7.04
N ASP A 112 2.06 6.85 -7.85
CA ASP A 112 3.31 6.65 -8.58
C ASP A 112 4.46 6.88 -7.60
N MET A 113 5.10 5.80 -7.18
CA MET A 113 6.25 5.84 -6.28
C MET A 113 7.49 6.28 -7.04
N ASP A 114 8.39 7.00 -6.38
CA ASP A 114 9.67 7.43 -6.95
C ASP A 114 10.56 6.24 -7.37
N ALA A 115 10.29 5.05 -6.83
CA ALA A 115 10.89 3.78 -7.25
C ALA A 115 10.47 3.31 -8.66
N GLY A 116 9.63 4.08 -9.38
CA GLY A 116 9.20 3.79 -10.74
C GLY A 116 8.09 2.75 -10.84
N ILE A 117 7.31 2.57 -9.77
CA ILE A 117 6.21 1.62 -9.71
C ILE A 117 4.95 2.26 -9.12
N ARG A 118 3.78 1.85 -9.62
CA ARG A 118 2.49 2.32 -9.12
C ARG A 118 1.91 1.36 -8.09
N LEU A 119 1.58 1.88 -6.92
CA LEU A 119 1.00 1.11 -5.82
C LEU A 119 -0.41 1.58 -5.47
N PRO A 120 -1.39 0.67 -5.33
CA PRO A 120 -2.72 1.01 -4.85
C PRO A 120 -2.75 1.11 -3.33
N GLY A 121 -3.56 2.00 -2.77
CA GLY A 121 -3.70 2.07 -1.33
C GLY A 121 -4.64 3.16 -0.87
N ARG A 122 -4.86 3.19 0.45
CA ARG A 122 -5.54 4.32 1.09
C ARG A 122 -4.63 5.53 1.12
N ILE A 123 -5.24 6.70 1.01
CA ILE A 123 -4.56 7.97 1.08
C ILE A 123 -5.17 8.76 2.24
N LEU A 124 -4.37 9.06 3.26
CA LEU A 124 -4.76 9.80 4.44
C LEU A 124 -4.60 11.29 4.14
N CYS A 125 -5.72 12.01 4.16
CA CYS A 125 -5.76 13.43 3.82
C CYS A 125 -7.00 14.07 4.44
N THR A 126 -6.79 15.17 5.15
CA THR A 126 -7.84 15.96 5.82
C THR A 126 -8.17 17.26 5.07
N CYS A 127 -7.23 17.81 4.29
CA CYS A 127 -7.45 19.05 3.51
C CYS A 127 -8.14 18.81 2.15
N GLY A 128 -8.08 17.59 1.61
CA GLY A 128 -8.67 17.22 0.32
C GLY A 128 -7.74 17.30 -0.89
N ASP A 129 -6.54 17.88 -0.74
CA ASP A 129 -5.58 18.06 -1.84
C ASP A 129 -5.10 16.75 -2.47
N ALA A 130 -5.08 15.66 -1.70
CA ALA A 130 -4.73 14.33 -2.19
C ALA A 130 -5.74 13.75 -3.20
N LEU A 131 -6.85 14.43 -3.48
CA LEU A 131 -7.75 14.08 -4.59
C LEU A 131 -7.21 14.55 -5.95
N ALA A 132 -6.31 15.53 -5.97
CA ALA A 132 -5.70 16.01 -7.20
C ALA A 132 -4.54 15.08 -7.62
N PRO A 133 -4.47 14.65 -8.88
CA PRO A 133 -3.28 13.99 -9.41
C PRO A 133 -2.03 14.89 -9.32
N GLY A 134 -0.87 14.28 -9.07
CA GLY A 134 0.40 14.97 -8.87
C GLY A 134 0.66 15.43 -7.42
N THR A 135 -0.32 15.32 -6.53
CA THR A 135 -0.14 15.67 -5.11
C THR A 135 0.90 14.76 -4.45
N PRO A 136 1.93 15.30 -3.78
CA PRO A 136 2.93 14.51 -3.07
C PRO A 136 2.34 13.77 -1.88
N VAL A 137 2.77 12.52 -1.67
CA VAL A 137 2.41 11.69 -0.52
C VAL A 137 3.59 10.82 -0.11
N THR A 138 3.57 10.35 1.14
CA THR A 138 4.59 9.46 1.70
C THR A 138 3.94 8.14 2.10
N ALA A 139 4.58 7.00 1.81
CA ALA A 139 4.16 5.70 2.31
C ALA A 139 4.33 5.63 3.84
N VAL A 140 3.30 5.18 4.53
CA VAL A 140 3.24 5.09 6.00
C VAL A 140 2.71 3.73 6.43
N LEU A 141 2.95 3.38 7.68
CA LEU A 141 2.45 2.15 8.29
C LEU A 141 1.22 2.45 9.13
N LEU A 142 0.29 1.50 9.12
CA LEU A 142 -0.96 1.53 9.88
C LEU A 142 -1.11 0.22 10.63
N ASP A 143 -1.54 0.33 11.89
CA ASP A 143 -1.84 -0.82 12.74
C ASP A 143 -3.26 -1.31 12.45
N ALA A 144 -3.34 -2.50 11.86
CA ALA A 144 -4.59 -3.22 11.63
C ALA A 144 -4.93 -4.16 12.79
N GLU A 145 -6.13 -4.73 12.71
CA GLU A 145 -6.57 -5.77 13.63
C GLU A 145 -5.56 -6.94 13.70
N ASP A 146 -5.63 -7.74 14.76
CA ASP A 146 -4.75 -8.90 14.99
C ASP A 146 -3.23 -8.60 14.98
N ASN A 147 -2.85 -7.36 15.36
CA ASN A 147 -1.46 -6.87 15.35
C ASN A 147 -0.80 -6.99 13.96
N ALA A 148 -1.59 -6.90 12.89
CA ALA A 148 -1.05 -6.82 11.54
C ALA A 148 -0.65 -5.38 11.20
N THR A 149 0.47 -5.22 10.51
CA THR A 149 0.88 -3.93 9.96
C THR A 149 0.57 -3.90 8.47
N ILE A 150 -0.14 -2.86 8.02
CA ILE A 150 -0.39 -2.59 6.61
C ILE A 150 0.28 -1.27 6.21
N TYR A 151 0.33 -0.99 4.91
CA TYR A 151 0.73 0.33 4.43
C TYR A 151 -0.46 1.16 3.96
N GLY A 152 -0.26 2.47 3.98
CA GLY A 152 -1.06 3.46 3.26
C GLY A 152 -0.17 4.58 2.77
N PHE A 153 -0.79 5.65 2.28
CA PHE A 153 -0.13 6.88 1.88
C PHE A 153 -0.65 8.03 2.72
N ALA A 154 0.21 8.97 3.06
CA ALA A 154 -0.11 10.14 3.86
C ALA A 154 0.26 11.42 3.10
N HIS A 155 -0.69 12.34 3.02
CA HIS A 155 -0.43 13.72 2.62
C HIS A 155 0.25 14.49 3.78
N GLU A 156 0.98 15.56 3.50
CA GLU A 156 1.66 16.36 4.53
C GLU A 156 0.72 16.89 5.62
N CYS A 157 -0.57 17.05 5.34
CA CYS A 157 -1.56 17.52 6.31
C CYS A 157 -1.88 16.51 7.43
N VAL A 158 -1.36 15.28 7.36
CA VAL A 158 -1.54 14.24 8.40
C VAL A 158 -0.23 13.73 9.00
N LEU A 159 0.91 14.23 8.50
CA LEU A 159 2.25 13.93 9.00
C LEU A 159 2.67 14.99 10.03
#